data_AF-A0A662GNW1-F1
#
_entry.id   AF-A0A662GNW1-F1
#
_cell.length_a   1.000
_cell.length_b   1.000
_cell.length_c   1.000
_cell.angle_alpha   90.00
_cell.angle_beta   90.00
_cell.angle_gamma   90.00
#
_symmetry.space_group_name_H-M   'P 1'
#
loop_
_entity.id
_entity.type
_entity.pdbx_description
1 polymer ?
#
loop_
_entity_poly.entity_id
_entity_poly.type
_entity_poly.pdbx_seq_one_letter_code
_entity_poly.pdbx_strand_id
1 'polypeptide(L)'
;MLVKSVYCKTVLCRSRIYGVDYAINPYTGCLHGCAYCYVPSTLKRLPKNLEWGQYVFAKINAPHVLMKEVRRVGKGYVLLSSVTDPYQPIEKVYELTRRILEVLSRKDFPIVILTK
;
A
#
# COMPACT_ATOMS: atom_id res chain seq x y z
N MET A 1 12.81 3.36 -15.19
CA MET A 1 11.89 3.29 -14.04
C MET A 1 10.57 3.95 -14.43
N LEU A 2 9.46 3.22 -14.36
CA LEU A 2 8.12 3.71 -14.72
C LEU A 2 7.32 4.05 -13.46
N VAL A 3 7.03 5.33 -13.25
CA VAL A 3 6.13 5.77 -12.18
C VAL A 3 4.85 6.32 -12.80
N LYS A 4 3.69 5.80 -12.37
CA LYS A 4 2.39 6.33 -12.80
C LYS A 4 1.47 6.56 -11.62
N SER A 5 0.72 7.66 -11.68
CA SER A 5 -0.41 7.90 -10.80
C SER A 5 -1.61 7.08 -11.29
N VAL A 6 -2.28 6.39 -10.38
CA VAL A 6 -3.46 5.57 -10.67
C VAL A 6 -4.56 5.82 -9.63
N TYR A 7 -5.79 5.45 -9.98
CA TYR A 7 -6.93 5.49 -9.08
C TYR A 7 -7.30 4.09 -8.63
N CYS A 8 -7.64 3.93 -7.34
CA CYS A 8 -8.20 2.70 -6.79
C CYS A 8 -9.67 2.87 -6.39
N LYS A 9 -10.44 1.78 -6.49
CA LYS A 9 -11.83 1.74 -6.01
C LYS A 9 -11.90 1.47 -4.50
N THR A 10 -10.97 0.67 -4.00
CA THR A 10 -10.82 0.30 -2.59
C THR A 10 -9.34 0.35 -2.21
N VAL A 11 -9.04 0.66 -0.94
CA VAL A 11 -7.66 0.64 -0.44
C VAL A 11 -7.50 -0.16 0.85
N LEU A 12 -8.55 -0.26 1.68
CA LEU A 12 -8.58 -1.05 2.89
C LEU A 12 -9.13 -2.45 2.61
N CYS A 13 -8.25 -3.44 2.54
CA CYS A 13 -8.63 -4.83 2.31
C CYS A 13 -8.61 -5.61 3.62
N ARG A 14 -9.52 -6.58 3.81
CA ARG A 14 -9.40 -7.59 4.89
C ARG A 14 -8.14 -8.42 4.65
N SER A 15 -7.32 -8.58 5.69
CA SER A 15 -6.09 -9.36 5.64
C SER A 15 -6.35 -10.81 6.04
N ARG A 16 -5.51 -11.71 5.54
CA ARG A 16 -5.38 -13.11 6.01
C ARG A 16 -4.04 -13.36 6.71
N ILE A 17 -3.24 -12.31 6.90
CA ILE A 17 -1.96 -12.38 7.61
C ILE A 17 -2.28 -12.44 9.10
N TYR A 18 -1.66 -13.38 9.80
CA TYR A 18 -1.85 -13.54 11.24
C TYR A 18 -1.48 -12.25 11.99
N GLY A 19 -2.31 -11.89 12.99
CA GLY A 19 -2.10 -10.72 13.83
C GLY A 19 -2.54 -9.38 13.23
N VAL A 20 -3.08 -9.35 12.01
CA VAL A 20 -3.60 -8.12 11.39
C VAL A 20 -4.96 -8.35 10.74
N ASP A 21 -5.88 -7.41 10.91
CA ASP A 21 -7.26 -7.49 10.41
C ASP A 21 -7.40 -6.96 8.99
N TYR A 22 -6.61 -5.94 8.67
CA TYR A 22 -6.67 -5.21 7.42
C TYR A 22 -5.29 -4.98 6.84
N ALA A 23 -5.23 -4.75 5.53
CA ALA A 23 -4.03 -4.35 4.82
C ALA A 23 -4.32 -3.19 3.87
N ILE A 24 -3.41 -2.23 3.83
CA ILE A 24 -3.44 -1.10 2.90
C ILE A 24 -2.15 -1.09 2.10
N ASN A 25 -2.26 -1.05 0.78
CA ASN A 25 -1.11 -0.93 -0.11
C ASN A 25 -1.23 0.38 -0.93
N PRO A 26 -0.56 1.47 -0.54
CA PRO A 26 -0.64 2.76 -1.26
C PRO A 26 -0.04 2.69 -2.67
N TYR A 27 0.90 1.78 -2.86
CA TYR A 27 1.63 1.57 -4.10
C TYR A 27 1.38 0.18 -4.66
N THR A 28 1.56 0.03 -5.97
CA THR A 28 1.71 -1.26 -6.66
C THR A 28 3.07 -1.28 -7.33
N GLY A 29 3.88 -2.31 -7.08
CA GLY A 29 5.31 -2.29 -7.41
C GLY A 29 6.13 -1.71 -6.24
N CYS A 30 7.44 -1.91 -6.27
CA CYS A 30 8.34 -1.45 -5.21
C CYS A 30 9.73 -1.16 -5.79
N LEU A 31 10.25 0.05 -5.62
CA LEU A 31 11.56 0.45 -6.16
C LEU A 31 12.76 -0.18 -5.44
N HIS A 32 12.54 -0.84 -4.29
CA HIS A 32 13.62 -1.58 -3.63
C HIS A 32 14.14 -2.75 -4.50
N GLY A 33 13.32 -3.31 -5.39
CA GLY A 33 13.76 -4.30 -6.37
C GLY A 33 14.48 -5.51 -5.77
N CYS A 34 14.16 -5.90 -4.53
CA CYS A 34 14.90 -6.96 -3.83
C CYS A 34 14.86 -8.27 -4.62
N ALA A 35 16.04 -8.87 -4.87
CA ALA A 35 16.17 -10.13 -5.60
C ALA A 35 15.38 -11.29 -4.96
N TYR A 36 15.19 -11.24 -3.63
CA TYR A 36 14.46 -12.23 -2.84
C TYR A 36 12.99 -11.85 -2.57
N CYS A 37 12.46 -10.83 -3.25
CA CYS A 37 11.10 -10.39 -3.00
C CYS A 37 10.09 -11.48 -3.40
N TYR A 38 9.17 -11.82 -2.50
CA TYR A 38 8.12 -12.79 -2.79
C TYR A 38 6.97 -12.20 -3.62
N VAL A 39 6.82 -10.87 -3.65
CA VAL A 39 5.65 -10.24 -4.27
C VAL A 39 5.51 -10.58 -5.76
N PRO A 40 6.57 -10.54 -6.60
CA PRO A 40 6.46 -10.87 -8.02
C PRO A 40 5.80 -12.22 -8.31
N SER A 41 6.07 -13.25 -7.51
CA SER A 41 5.49 -14.59 -7.70
C SER A 41 4.02 -14.68 -7.26
N THR A 42 3.53 -13.70 -6.47
CA THR A 42 2.13 -13.63 -6.02
C THR A 42 1.25 -12.75 -6.91
N LEU A 43 1.83 -11.88 -7.73
CA LEU A 43 1.08 -10.95 -8.57
C LEU A 43 0.55 -11.65 -9.82
N LYS A 44 -0.78 -11.71 -9.95
CA LYS A 44 -1.44 -12.29 -11.14
C LYS A 44 -1.21 -11.49 -12.43
N ARG A 45 -0.82 -10.22 -12.33
CA ARG A 45 -0.63 -9.31 -13.45
C ARG A 45 0.55 -8.39 -13.18
N LEU A 46 1.68 -8.71 -13.80
CA LEU A 46 2.81 -7.80 -13.90
C LEU A 46 2.64 -6.92 -15.15
N PRO A 47 3.16 -5.68 -15.14
CA PRO A 47 3.23 -4.89 -16.36
C PRO A 47 4.04 -5.63 -17.42
N LYS A 48 3.60 -5.59 -18.69
CA LYS A 48 4.37 -6.20 -19.78
C LYS A 48 5.72 -5.48 -19.92
N ASN A 49 6.79 -6.26 -20.06
CA ASN A 49 8.16 -5.79 -20.31
C ASN A 49 8.76 -4.92 -19.19
N LEU A 50 8.31 -5.07 -17.94
CA LEU A 50 8.93 -4.41 -16.79
C LEU A 50 9.28 -5.45 -15.73
N GLU A 51 10.51 -5.39 -15.26
CA GLU A 51 11.00 -6.23 -14.17
C GLU A 51 10.58 -5.66 -12.80
N TRP A 52 10.61 -6.50 -11.77
CA TRP A 52 10.42 -6.05 -10.40
C TRP A 52 11.49 -5.01 -10.02
N GLY A 53 11.11 -3.96 -9.31
CA GLY A 53 12.01 -2.82 -9.06
C GLY A 53 11.93 -1.71 -10.10
N GLN A 54 11.40 -1.98 -11.30
CA GLN A 54 11.40 -1.00 -12.39
C GLN A 54 10.13 -0.16 -12.48
N TYR A 55 9.11 -0.43 -11.67
CA TYR A 55 7.84 0.26 -11.74
C TYR A 55 7.18 0.51 -10.39
N VAL A 56 6.43 1.61 -10.32
CA VAL A 56 5.50 1.92 -9.24
C VAL A 56 4.25 2.58 -9.79
N PHE A 57 3.09 2.09 -9.36
CA PHE A 57 1.81 2.76 -9.55
C PHE A 57 1.33 3.32 -8.21
N ALA A 58 1.30 4.64 -8.10
CA ALA A 58 0.89 5.36 -6.89
C ALA A 58 -0.63 5.58 -6.90
N LYS A 59 -1.34 5.04 -5.90
CA LYS A 59 -2.80 5.18 -5.78
C LYS A 59 -3.15 6.53 -5.18
N ILE A 60 -3.13 7.58 -6.00
CA ILE A 60 -3.19 8.98 -5.53
C ILE A 60 -4.49 9.33 -4.78
N ASN A 61 -5.56 8.60 -5.03
CA ASN A 61 -6.84 8.78 -4.34
C ASN A 61 -7.00 7.91 -3.08
N ALA A 62 -5.99 7.10 -2.72
CA ALA A 62 -6.05 6.17 -1.59
C ALA A 62 -6.46 6.86 -0.26
N PRO A 63 -5.90 8.01 0.15
CA PRO A 63 -6.34 8.67 1.39
C PRO A 63 -7.83 9.06 1.36
N HIS A 64 -8.32 9.54 0.21
CA HIS A 64 -9.72 9.95 0.06
C HIS A 64 -10.69 8.75 0.07
N VAL A 65 -10.30 7.64 -0.56
CA VAL A 65 -11.07 6.39 -0.51
C VAL A 65 -11.10 5.85 0.93
N LEU A 66 -9.93 5.84 1.60
CA LEU A 66 -9.81 5.35 2.96
C LEU A 66 -10.73 6.08 3.94
N MET A 67 -10.84 7.42 3.83
CA MET A 67 -11.73 8.23 4.69
C MET A 67 -13.20 7.76 4.66
N LYS A 68 -13.64 7.13 3.57
CA LYS A 68 -14.98 6.58 3.42
C LYS A 68 -15.05 5.14 3.95
N GLU A 69 -14.03 4.34 3.67
CA GLU A 69 -13.96 2.92 4.04
C GLU A 69 -13.86 2.72 5.56
N VAL A 70 -13.04 3.51 6.25
CA VAL A 70 -12.86 3.40 7.72
C VAL A 70 -14.14 3.66 8.51
N ARG A 71 -15.14 4.31 7.91
CA ARG A 71 -16.45 4.55 8.55
C ARG A 71 -17.38 3.34 8.49
N ARG A 72 -17.07 2.37 7.62
CA ARG A 72 -17.92 1.21 7.31
C ARG A 72 -17.40 -0.09 7.89
N VAL A 73 -16.23 -0.05 8.52
CA VAL A 73 -15.57 -1.24 9.09
C VAL A 73 -15.36 -1.05 10.59
N GLY A 74 -15.29 -2.16 11.31
CA GLY A 74 -14.90 -2.16 12.72
C GLY A 74 -13.43 -1.80 12.91
N LYS A 75 -13.05 -1.54 14.16
CA LYS A 75 -11.65 -1.41 14.56
C LYS A 75 -10.90 -2.73 14.32
N GLY A 76 -9.61 -2.61 14.01
CA GLY A 76 -8.70 -3.74 13.84
C GLY A 76 -7.31 -3.26 13.45
N TYR A 77 -6.33 -4.15 13.54
CA TYR A 77 -4.94 -3.87 13.17
C TYR A 77 -4.81 -3.69 11.66
N VAL A 78 -4.24 -2.56 11.25
CA VAL A 78 -4.02 -2.22 9.84
C VAL A 78 -2.55 -2.39 9.51
N LEU A 79 -2.25 -3.38 8.67
CA LEU A 79 -0.93 -3.55 8.09
C LEU A 79 -0.74 -2.61 6.91
N LEU A 80 0.26 -1.74 6.99
CA LEU A 80 0.71 -0.95 5.85
C LEU A 80 1.69 -1.74 4.99
N SER A 81 1.36 -1.82 3.70
CA SER A 81 2.19 -2.30 2.62
C SER A 81 2.62 -3.76 2.76
N SER A 82 1.67 -4.69 2.71
CA SER A 82 1.98 -6.12 2.70
C SER A 82 2.61 -6.60 1.40
N VAL A 83 2.45 -5.90 0.27
CA VAL A 83 3.00 -6.32 -1.04
C VAL A 83 3.80 -5.22 -1.73
N THR A 84 4.19 -4.20 -1.00
CA THR A 84 5.01 -3.08 -1.46
C THR A 84 5.78 -2.55 -0.25
N ASP A 85 6.44 -1.41 -0.38
CA ASP A 85 7.01 -0.70 0.75
C ASP A 85 6.34 0.68 0.90
N PRO A 86 5.90 1.07 2.11
CA PRO A 86 5.19 2.33 2.34
C PRO A 86 6.12 3.55 2.27
N TYR A 87 7.42 3.38 2.51
CA TYR A 87 8.43 4.45 2.56
C TYR A 87 9.48 4.32 1.46
N GLN A 88 9.19 3.56 0.39
CA GLN A 88 10.04 3.50 -0.79
C GLN A 88 10.34 4.91 -1.36
N PRO A 89 11.41 5.09 -2.17
CA PRO A 89 11.91 6.40 -2.58
C PRO A 89 10.89 7.40 -3.15
N ILE A 90 9.77 6.94 -3.70
CA ILE A 90 8.72 7.81 -4.26
C ILE A 90 7.79 8.41 -3.21
N GLU A 91 7.75 7.87 -1.99
CA GLU A 91 6.93 8.40 -0.89
C GLU A 91 7.31 9.85 -0.55
N LYS A 92 8.58 10.24 -0.72
CA LYS A 92 9.04 11.63 -0.53
C LYS A 92 8.35 12.65 -1.45
N VAL A 93 7.71 12.18 -2.53
CA VAL A 93 7.01 13.02 -3.51
C VAL A 93 5.50 12.90 -3.31
N TYR A 94 4.97 11.69 -3.16
CA TYR A 94 3.52 11.48 -3.13
C TYR A 94 2.90 11.58 -1.74
N GLU A 95 3.67 11.33 -0.69
CA GLU A 95 3.23 11.36 0.71
C GLU A 95 1.94 10.56 0.98
N LEU A 96 1.73 9.45 0.27
CA LEU A 96 0.49 8.66 0.40
C LEU A 96 0.45 7.96 1.75
N THR A 97 1.58 7.41 2.20
CA THR A 97 1.68 6.78 3.51
C THR A 97 1.41 7.81 4.61
N ARG A 98 2.03 9.00 4.55
CA ARG A 98 1.75 10.10 5.51
C ARG A 98 0.25 10.39 5.60
N ARG A 99 -0.41 10.64 4.46
CA ARG A 99 -1.83 11.00 4.42
C ARG A 99 -2.75 9.85 4.83
N ILE A 100 -2.36 8.60 4.58
CA ILE A 100 -3.08 7.42 5.06
C ILE A 100 -2.97 7.31 6.59
N LEU A 101 -1.78 7.51 7.15
CA LEU A 101 -1.56 7.48 8.60
C LEU A 101 -2.39 8.55 9.32
N GLU A 102 -2.50 9.76 8.76
CA GLU A 102 -3.37 10.81 9.30
C GLU A 102 -4.84 10.38 9.37
N VAL A 103 -5.34 9.69 8.33
CA VAL A 103 -6.73 9.19 8.31
C VAL A 103 -6.95 8.10 9.35
N LEU A 104 -6.01 7.16 9.48
CA LEU A 104 -6.07 6.08 10.45
C LEU A 104 -5.95 6.59 11.89
N SER A 105 -5.05 7.55 12.12
CA SER A 105 -4.82 8.18 13.43
C SER A 105 -6.05 8.95 13.92
N ARG A 106 -6.73 9.73 13.06
CA ARG A 106 -8.00 10.41 13.41
C ARG A 106 -9.13 9.48 13.81
N LYS A 107 -8.98 8.19 13.54
CA LYS A 107 -9.94 7.16 13.86
C LYS A 107 -9.34 6.11 14.78
N ASP A 108 -8.21 6.36 15.45
CA ASP A 108 -7.50 5.50 16.40
C ASP A 108 -7.37 4.03 15.96
N PHE A 109 -7.08 3.79 14.68
CA PHE A 109 -6.78 2.43 14.22
C PHE A 109 -5.39 2.03 14.71
N PRO A 110 -5.21 0.84 15.31
CA PRO A 110 -3.87 0.32 15.56
C PRO A 110 -3.18 -0.01 14.23
N ILE A 111 -1.92 0.39 14.08
CA ILE A 111 -1.18 0.37 12.82
C ILE A 111 0.07 -0.50 12.97
N VAL A 112 0.30 -1.38 11.99
CA VAL A 112 1.54 -2.15 11.85
C VAL A 112 2.19 -1.73 10.55
N ILE A 113 3.47 -1.38 10.60
CA ILE A 113 4.22 -0.94 9.41
C ILE A 113 5.38 -1.90 9.19
N LEU A 114 5.49 -2.41 7.97
CA LEU A 114 6.66 -3.13 7.49
C LEU A 114 7.37 -2.25 6.47
N THR A 115 8.67 -2.03 6.67
CA THR A 115 9.50 -1.24 5.76
C THR A 115 10.94 -1.77 5.78
N LYS A 116 11.71 -1.43 4.75
CA LYS A 116 13.13 -1.78 4.61
C LYS A 116 14.02 -0.55 4.73
#